data_AF-A0A7W8AJ96-F1
#
_entry.id   AF-A0A7W8AJ96-F1
#
_cell.length_a   1.000
_cell.length_b   1.000
_cell.length_c   1.000
_cell.angle_alpha   90.00
_cell.angle_beta   90.00
_cell.angle_gamma   90.00
#
_symmetry.space_group_name_H-M   'P 1'
#
loop_
_entity.id
_entity.type
_entity.pdbx_description
1 polymer ?
#
loop_
_entity_poly.entity_id
_entity_poly.type
_entity_poly.pdbx_seq_one_letter_code
_entity_poly.pdbx_strand_id
1 'polypeptide(L)'
;MNQIVPAQKRSLVDSMASRYDMEPTEFVSAIKATVIKGDCSNEQFAAFLMVAKEYKLNPLTKEIYAFPDRGGIQPIVSIDGWMNLINSHPQFDGMEFQDSNGDDGKLYSVECRIYRKDRARPVSVIEYMSECFRQTDPWKKWPNRMLRHKAAIQAARYAFGFSGIMEPDEYDRMKDVSPPVKTVIADPLSDEPIATAETATVDGEILNETTEQEIPADTPLSDAGTEGGEQSPSATTLDNSSVIDHLTDQDKASLRELITRLKAAVGDDPAVIGMTCNAFLAGGYPLSEYANQKAGTIAMHFKAVCKQEMEVADAIKHACGIAQIDETEVML
;
A
#
# COMPACT_ATOMS: atom_id res chain seq x y z
N MET A 1 -48.38 -36.35 20.97
CA MET A 1 -48.27 -34.89 20.76
C MET A 1 -46.80 -34.58 20.51
N ASN A 2 -46.40 -34.39 19.25
CA ASN A 2 -45.07 -33.85 18.96
C ASN A 2 -45.16 -32.34 19.13
N GLN A 3 -44.58 -31.83 20.22
CA GLN A 3 -44.35 -30.39 20.35
C GLN A 3 -43.30 -29.99 19.31
N ILE A 4 -43.75 -29.21 18.32
CA ILE A 4 -42.86 -28.48 17.44
C ILE A 4 -42.29 -27.35 18.30
N VAL A 5 -41.07 -27.53 18.80
CA VAL A 5 -40.34 -26.46 19.49
C VAL A 5 -39.98 -25.41 18.42
N PRO A 6 -40.41 -24.15 18.54
CA PRO A 6 -40.04 -23.12 17.59
C PRO A 6 -38.52 -22.95 17.62
N ALA A 7 -37.87 -23.06 16.47
CA ALA A 7 -36.44 -22.84 16.36
C ALA A 7 -36.10 -21.41 16.79
N GLN A 8 -35.49 -21.27 17.97
CA GLN A 8 -35.04 -19.98 18.50
C GLN A 8 -33.98 -19.42 17.54
N LYS A 9 -34.19 -18.19 17.04
CA LYS A 9 -33.20 -17.49 16.20
C LYS A 9 -31.94 -17.28 17.03
N ARG A 10 -30.85 -17.98 16.70
CA ARG A 10 -29.53 -17.77 17.30
C ARG A 10 -29.05 -16.35 17.01
N SER A 11 -28.43 -15.69 17.98
CA SER A 11 -27.83 -14.38 17.75
C SER A 11 -26.61 -14.51 16.82
N LEU A 12 -26.18 -13.39 16.24
CA LEU A 12 -24.95 -13.35 15.42
C LEU A 12 -23.75 -13.86 16.23
N VAL A 13 -23.65 -13.44 17.49
CA VAL A 13 -22.57 -13.84 18.40
C VAL A 13 -22.64 -15.34 18.67
N ASP A 14 -23.82 -15.89 19.00
CA ASP A 14 -23.98 -17.34 19.22
C ASP A 14 -23.57 -18.13 17.98
N SER A 15 -23.99 -17.67 16.80
CA SER A 15 -23.66 -18.31 15.53
C SER A 15 -22.17 -18.29 15.22
N MET A 16 -21.47 -17.21 15.55
CA MET A 16 -20.03 -17.07 15.33
C MET A 16 -19.24 -17.86 16.37
N ALA A 17 -19.59 -17.75 17.65
CA ALA A 17 -18.93 -18.47 18.74
C ALA A 17 -19.05 -20.00 18.56
N SER A 18 -20.24 -20.48 18.16
CA SER A 18 -20.46 -21.91 17.84
C SER A 18 -19.58 -22.42 16.70
N ARG A 19 -19.10 -21.55 15.81
CA ARG A 19 -18.21 -21.95 14.70
C ARG A 19 -16.81 -22.36 15.19
N TYR A 20 -16.43 -21.86 16.36
CA TYR A 20 -15.11 -22.04 16.96
C TYR A 20 -15.20 -22.85 18.27
N ASP A 21 -16.35 -23.47 18.55
CA ASP A 21 -16.63 -24.23 19.77
C ASP A 21 -16.36 -23.42 21.06
N MET A 22 -16.71 -22.13 21.05
CA MET A 22 -16.53 -21.21 22.17
C MET A 22 -17.86 -20.80 22.79
N GLU A 23 -17.84 -20.53 24.10
CA GLU A 23 -18.96 -19.85 24.76
C GLU A 23 -19.08 -18.39 24.23
N PRO A 24 -20.31 -17.87 23.98
CA PRO A 24 -20.51 -16.56 23.37
C PRO A 24 -19.81 -15.41 24.09
N THR A 25 -19.81 -15.41 25.42
CA THR A 25 -19.19 -14.35 26.25
C THR A 25 -17.66 -14.39 26.18
N GLU A 26 -17.07 -15.58 26.19
CA GLU A 26 -15.63 -15.78 26.04
C GLU A 26 -15.18 -15.41 24.63
N PHE A 27 -15.96 -15.78 23.61
CA PHE A 27 -15.70 -15.39 22.22
C PHE A 27 -15.64 -13.87 22.07
N VAL A 28 -16.65 -13.14 22.56
CA VAL A 28 -16.65 -11.67 22.51
C VAL A 28 -15.43 -11.09 23.21
N SER A 29 -15.09 -11.61 24.40
CA SER A 29 -13.97 -11.11 25.21
C SER A 29 -12.63 -11.34 24.50
N ALA A 30 -12.42 -12.52 23.93
CA ALA A 30 -11.21 -12.85 23.18
C ALA A 30 -11.04 -11.94 21.96
N ILE A 31 -12.11 -11.73 21.18
CA ILE A 31 -12.09 -10.90 19.98
C ILE A 31 -11.80 -9.44 20.35
N LYS A 32 -12.50 -8.87 21.34
CA LYS A 32 -12.25 -7.50 21.80
C LYS A 32 -10.81 -7.30 22.28
N ALA A 33 -10.23 -8.28 22.98
CA ALA A 33 -8.87 -8.18 23.50
C ALA A 33 -7.77 -8.32 22.43
N THR A 34 -8.05 -8.99 21.31
CA THR A 34 -6.98 -9.42 20.36
C THR A 34 -7.04 -8.75 18.99
N VAL A 35 -8.22 -8.38 18.50
CA VAL A 35 -8.38 -7.88 17.12
C VAL A 35 -9.01 -6.49 17.00
N ILE A 36 -9.53 -5.95 18.09
CA ILE A 36 -10.12 -4.61 18.10
C ILE A 36 -9.12 -3.64 18.72
N LYS A 37 -8.76 -2.62 17.94
CA LYS A 37 -7.92 -1.53 18.45
C LYS A 37 -8.83 -0.42 18.97
N GLY A 38 -8.71 -0.07 20.25
CA GLY A 38 -9.48 1.01 20.88
C GLY A 38 -10.89 0.63 21.34
N ASP A 39 -11.68 1.63 21.71
CA ASP A 39 -13.05 1.43 22.18
C ASP A 39 -13.97 1.01 21.04
N CYS A 40 -14.89 0.09 21.34
CA CYS A 40 -15.83 -0.46 20.37
C CYS A 40 -17.20 -0.71 21.02
N SER A 41 -18.22 -0.03 20.49
CA SER A 41 -19.61 -0.22 20.91
C SER A 41 -20.12 -1.61 20.51
N ASN A 42 -21.24 -2.04 21.08
CA ASN A 42 -21.83 -3.34 20.72
C ASN A 42 -22.33 -3.36 19.26
N GLU A 43 -22.81 -2.22 18.75
CA GLU A 43 -23.26 -2.05 17.36
C GLU A 43 -22.07 -2.11 16.40
N GLN A 44 -20.96 -1.45 16.74
CA GLN A 44 -19.71 -1.53 15.98
C GLN A 44 -19.17 -2.96 15.98
N PHE A 45 -19.15 -3.61 17.15
CA PHE A 45 -18.74 -5.01 17.26
C PHE A 45 -19.60 -5.95 16.40
N ALA A 46 -20.93 -5.74 16.39
CA ALA A 46 -21.83 -6.49 15.54
C ALA A 46 -21.56 -6.23 14.04
N ALA A 47 -21.31 -4.98 13.64
CA ALA A 47 -20.94 -4.62 12.27
C ALA A 47 -19.64 -5.32 11.82
N PHE A 48 -18.62 -5.36 12.68
CA PHE A 48 -17.38 -6.11 12.43
C PHE A 48 -17.66 -7.60 12.19
N LEU A 49 -18.40 -8.23 13.11
CA LEU A 49 -18.70 -9.66 13.01
C LEU A 49 -19.54 -10.00 11.78
N MET A 50 -20.39 -9.09 11.31
CA MET A 50 -21.13 -9.30 10.06
C MET A 50 -20.18 -9.39 8.86
N VAL A 51 -19.15 -8.53 8.79
CA VAL A 51 -18.16 -8.57 7.71
C VAL A 51 -17.29 -9.83 7.80
N ALA A 52 -16.83 -10.19 9.00
CA ALA A 52 -16.11 -11.45 9.22
C ALA A 52 -16.94 -12.66 8.80
N LYS A 53 -18.24 -12.67 9.11
CA LYS A 53 -19.17 -13.73 8.72
C LYS A 53 -19.39 -13.80 7.21
N GLU A 54 -19.64 -12.65 6.57
CA GLU A 54 -19.89 -12.55 5.13
C GLU A 54 -18.73 -13.14 4.33
N TYR A 55 -17.52 -12.72 4.67
CA TYR A 55 -16.29 -13.17 4.02
C TYR A 55 -15.72 -14.47 4.60
N LYS A 56 -16.40 -15.05 5.60
CA LYS A 56 -15.98 -16.27 6.32
C LYS A 56 -14.59 -16.19 6.95
N LEU A 57 -14.10 -14.98 7.20
CA LEU A 57 -12.80 -14.70 7.80
C LEU A 57 -12.81 -14.99 9.30
N ASN A 58 -11.68 -15.46 9.82
CA ASN A 58 -11.48 -15.79 11.21
C ASN A 58 -10.70 -14.70 11.96
N PRO A 59 -11.34 -13.95 12.86
CA PRO A 59 -10.62 -12.95 13.63
C PRO A 59 -9.65 -13.57 14.67
N LEU A 60 -9.92 -14.77 15.20
CA LEU A 60 -9.04 -15.41 16.20
C LEU A 60 -7.66 -15.76 15.62
N THR A 61 -7.61 -16.11 14.33
CA THR A 61 -6.35 -16.34 13.60
C THR A 61 -5.86 -15.08 12.90
N LYS A 62 -6.39 -13.91 13.26
CA LYS A 62 -5.93 -12.61 12.76
C LYS A 62 -6.04 -12.43 11.24
N GLU A 63 -7.04 -13.07 10.62
CA GLU A 63 -7.37 -12.84 9.21
C GLU A 63 -8.05 -11.49 8.99
N ILE A 64 -8.73 -10.97 10.03
CA ILE A 64 -9.43 -9.69 9.99
C ILE A 64 -9.36 -8.97 11.35
N TYR A 65 -9.21 -7.66 11.31
CA TYR A 65 -9.13 -6.75 12.46
C TYR A 65 -10.17 -5.64 12.35
N ALA A 66 -10.53 -5.03 13.49
CA ALA A 66 -11.36 -3.84 13.52
C ALA A 66 -10.51 -2.64 13.95
N PHE A 67 -10.26 -1.72 13.02
CA PHE A 67 -9.54 -0.49 13.32
C PHE A 67 -10.54 0.67 13.48
N PRO A 68 -10.28 1.66 14.36
CA PRO A 68 -11.16 2.81 14.52
C PRO A 68 -11.30 3.60 13.22
N ASP A 69 -12.49 4.09 12.91
CA ASP A 69 -12.71 5.06 11.83
C ASP A 69 -13.69 6.15 12.30
N ARG A 70 -13.86 7.23 11.53
CA ARG A 70 -14.67 8.42 11.89
C ARG A 70 -16.09 8.06 12.35
N GLY A 71 -16.27 7.91 13.66
CA GLY A 71 -17.54 7.51 14.28
C GLY A 71 -17.90 6.03 14.12
N GLY A 72 -16.96 5.18 13.70
CA GLY A 72 -17.19 3.78 13.36
C GLY A 72 -15.97 2.90 13.51
N ILE A 73 -16.03 1.74 12.86
CA ILE A 73 -14.90 0.82 12.72
C ILE A 73 -14.71 0.46 11.25
N GLN A 74 -13.47 0.28 10.85
CA GLN A 74 -13.07 -0.17 9.52
C GLN A 74 -12.52 -1.61 9.61
N PRO A 75 -13.14 -2.59 8.93
CA PRO A 75 -12.60 -3.94 8.84
C PRO A 75 -11.33 -3.96 7.97
N ILE A 76 -10.24 -4.41 8.57
CA ILE A 76 -8.93 -4.56 7.92
C ILE A 76 -8.58 -6.03 7.79
N VAL A 77 -8.31 -6.49 6.58
CA VAL A 77 -8.00 -7.89 6.28
C VAL A 77 -6.50 -8.04 6.13
N SER A 78 -5.91 -8.99 6.87
CA SER A 78 -4.48 -9.29 6.79
C SER A 78 -4.13 -9.99 5.48
N ILE A 79 -2.84 -10.14 5.18
CA ILE A 79 -2.42 -10.92 4.01
C ILE A 79 -2.94 -12.37 4.07
N ASP A 80 -2.95 -12.98 5.25
CA ASP A 80 -3.48 -14.34 5.43
C ASP A 80 -4.98 -14.40 5.17
N GLY A 81 -5.73 -13.38 5.61
CA GLY A 81 -7.15 -13.25 5.29
C GLY A 81 -7.39 -13.12 3.80
N TRP A 82 -6.61 -12.30 3.10
CA TRP A 82 -6.69 -12.18 1.64
C TRP A 82 -6.36 -13.49 0.93
N MET A 83 -5.33 -14.21 1.37
CA MET A 83 -4.99 -15.51 0.80
C MET A 83 -6.07 -16.55 1.06
N ASN A 84 -6.72 -16.54 2.23
CA ASN A 84 -7.88 -17.37 2.48
C ASN A 84 -9.04 -17.04 1.52
N LEU A 85 -9.37 -15.76 1.34
CA LEU A 85 -10.42 -15.35 0.39
C LEU A 85 -10.16 -15.81 -1.03
N ILE A 86 -8.93 -15.67 -1.50
CA ILE A 86 -8.56 -16.07 -2.87
C ILE A 86 -8.60 -17.60 -3.01
N ASN A 87 -7.92 -18.33 -2.13
CA ASN A 87 -7.79 -19.78 -2.24
C ASN A 87 -9.12 -20.52 -1.99
N SER A 88 -10.00 -19.97 -1.15
CA SER A 88 -11.32 -20.56 -0.89
C SER A 88 -12.38 -20.18 -1.93
N HIS A 89 -12.08 -19.25 -2.85
CA HIS A 89 -13.05 -18.82 -3.85
C HIS A 89 -13.32 -19.94 -4.88
N PRO A 90 -14.58 -20.38 -5.09
CA PRO A 90 -14.88 -21.54 -5.94
C PRO A 90 -14.35 -21.45 -7.38
N GLN A 91 -14.32 -20.23 -7.93
CA GLN A 91 -13.87 -19.95 -9.28
C GLN A 91 -12.37 -19.67 -9.40
N PHE A 92 -11.59 -19.67 -8.31
CA PHE A 92 -10.14 -19.48 -8.40
C PHE A 92 -9.49 -20.66 -9.12
N ASP A 93 -8.62 -20.36 -10.09
CA ASP A 93 -7.93 -21.34 -10.93
C ASP A 93 -6.42 -21.07 -11.00
N GLY A 94 -5.86 -20.53 -9.91
CA GLY A 94 -4.45 -20.18 -9.84
C GLY A 94 -4.16 -18.70 -10.06
N MET A 95 -2.96 -18.30 -9.64
CA MET A 95 -2.42 -16.96 -9.84
C MET A 95 -0.96 -17.06 -10.26
N GLU A 96 -0.53 -16.14 -11.10
CA GLU A 96 0.85 -15.99 -11.52
C GLU A 96 1.35 -14.59 -11.16
N PHE A 97 2.65 -14.49 -10.90
CA PHE A 97 3.32 -13.21 -10.67
C PHE A 97 4.40 -13.02 -11.72
N GLN A 98 4.45 -11.82 -12.29
CA GLN A 98 5.53 -11.39 -13.17
C GLN A 98 6.17 -10.14 -12.56
N ASP A 99 7.38 -10.34 -12.04
CA ASP A 99 8.22 -9.26 -11.52
C ASP A 99 8.85 -8.51 -12.71
N SER A 100 8.87 -7.18 -12.66
CA SER A 100 9.62 -6.34 -13.58
C SER A 100 10.74 -5.63 -12.82
N ASN A 101 11.99 -5.98 -13.13
CA ASN A 101 13.17 -5.38 -12.53
C ASN A 101 13.73 -4.28 -13.45
N GLY A 102 14.22 -3.20 -12.85
CA GLY A 102 15.00 -2.19 -13.57
C GLY A 102 16.42 -2.65 -13.85
N ASP A 103 17.14 -1.87 -14.66
CA ASP A 103 18.55 -2.12 -14.99
C ASP A 103 19.47 -2.11 -13.76
N ASP A 104 19.03 -1.46 -12.66
CA ASP A 104 19.70 -1.44 -11.37
C ASP A 104 19.45 -2.70 -10.53
N GLY A 105 18.75 -3.69 -11.09
CA GLY A 105 18.40 -4.96 -10.45
C GLY A 105 17.25 -4.84 -9.44
N LYS A 106 16.72 -3.64 -9.18
CA LYS A 106 15.62 -3.45 -8.22
C LYS A 106 14.28 -3.76 -8.85
N LEU A 107 13.34 -4.22 -8.01
CA LEU A 107 11.97 -4.47 -8.42
C LEU A 107 11.24 -3.14 -8.65
N TYR A 108 10.74 -2.93 -9.87
CA TYR A 108 9.99 -1.74 -10.27
C TYR A 108 8.48 -1.96 -10.14
N SER A 109 7.99 -3.11 -10.60
CA SER A 109 6.58 -3.47 -10.50
C SER A 109 6.38 -4.97 -10.38
N VAL A 110 5.20 -5.36 -9.91
CA VAL A 110 4.73 -6.75 -9.92
C VAL A 110 3.38 -6.78 -10.61
N GLU A 111 3.28 -7.59 -11.66
CA GLU A 111 2.00 -7.97 -12.24
C GLU A 111 1.47 -9.23 -11.56
N CYS A 112 0.24 -9.20 -11.06
CA CYS A 112 -0.48 -10.40 -10.64
C CYS A 112 -1.58 -10.74 -11.66
N ARG A 113 -1.54 -11.96 -12.17
CA ARG A 113 -2.57 -12.52 -13.06
C ARG A 113 -3.36 -13.58 -12.31
N ILE A 114 -4.65 -13.35 -12.10
CA ILE A 114 -5.55 -14.33 -11.49
C ILE A 114 -6.39 -14.98 -12.58
N TYR A 115 -6.32 -16.32 -12.62
CA TYR A 115 -7.12 -17.14 -13.52
C TYR A 115 -8.40 -17.57 -12.83
N ARG A 116 -9.48 -17.59 -13.60
CA ARG A 116 -10.79 -18.05 -13.14
C ARG A 116 -11.32 -19.13 -14.06
N LYS A 117 -11.93 -20.16 -13.47
CA LYS A 117 -12.50 -21.30 -14.21
C LYS A 117 -13.60 -20.90 -15.20
N ASP A 118 -14.28 -19.79 -14.93
CA ASP A 118 -15.39 -19.27 -15.73
C ASP A 118 -14.99 -18.24 -16.79
N ARG A 119 -13.68 -18.02 -17.01
CA ARG A 119 -13.17 -17.02 -17.97
C ARG A 119 -12.01 -17.56 -18.79
N ALA A 120 -11.95 -17.17 -20.06
CA ALA A 120 -10.84 -17.54 -20.95
C ALA A 120 -9.59 -16.65 -20.79
N ARG A 121 -9.72 -15.50 -20.11
CA ARG A 121 -8.62 -14.54 -19.90
C ARG A 121 -8.47 -14.24 -18.41
N PRO A 122 -7.24 -14.12 -17.91
CA PRO A 122 -7.02 -13.74 -16.52
C PRO A 122 -7.41 -12.28 -16.28
N VAL A 123 -7.66 -11.95 -15.01
CA VAL A 123 -7.60 -10.57 -14.54
C VAL A 123 -6.15 -10.26 -14.23
N SER A 124 -5.61 -9.20 -14.83
CA SER A 124 -4.25 -8.74 -14.60
C SER A 124 -4.27 -7.38 -13.93
N VAL A 125 -3.42 -7.20 -12.92
CA VAL A 125 -3.16 -5.93 -12.25
C VAL A 125 -1.66 -5.76 -12.04
N ILE A 126 -1.15 -4.57 -12.31
CA ILE A 126 0.24 -4.18 -12.07
C ILE A 126 0.25 -3.18 -10.92
N GLU A 127 1.07 -3.45 -9.91
CA GLU A 127 1.37 -2.50 -8.84
C GLU A 127 2.82 -2.03 -8.96
N TYR A 128 3.03 -0.73 -8.77
CA TYR A 128 4.33 -0.09 -8.93
C TYR A 128 4.98 0.21 -7.57
N MET A 129 6.25 -0.15 -7.42
CA MET A 129 7.03 0.09 -6.20
C MET A 129 7.00 1.57 -5.81
N SER A 130 7.07 2.48 -6.80
CA SER A 130 7.05 3.93 -6.57
C SER A 130 5.75 4.45 -5.95
N GLU A 131 4.63 3.76 -6.16
CA GLU A 131 3.32 4.16 -5.64
C GLU A 131 2.97 3.46 -4.33
N CYS A 132 3.37 2.19 -4.20
CA CYS A 132 3.00 1.38 -3.04
C CYS A 132 3.94 1.56 -1.85
N PHE A 133 5.22 1.85 -2.09
CA PHE A 133 6.24 1.86 -1.05
C PHE A 133 5.90 2.84 0.07
N ARG A 134 6.13 2.40 1.31
CA ARG A 134 5.95 3.23 2.51
C ARG A 134 7.19 3.21 3.38
N GLN A 135 7.37 4.27 4.15
CA GLN A 135 8.47 4.40 5.11
C GLN A 135 8.21 3.61 6.42
N THR A 136 7.54 2.46 6.35
CA THR A 136 7.28 1.58 7.50
C THR A 136 8.28 0.43 7.55
N ASP A 137 8.47 -0.18 8.72
CA ASP A 137 9.50 -1.21 8.91
C ASP A 137 9.32 -2.47 8.05
N PRO A 138 8.09 -2.99 7.82
CA PRO A 138 7.89 -4.10 6.89
C PRO A 138 8.33 -3.78 5.46
N TRP A 139 8.06 -2.57 4.97
CA TRP A 139 8.47 -2.13 3.63
C TRP A 139 9.98 -1.91 3.53
N LYS A 140 10.63 -1.39 4.58
CA LYS A 140 12.09 -1.24 4.62
C LYS A 140 12.80 -2.60 4.64
N LYS A 141 12.26 -3.57 5.38
CA LYS A 141 12.85 -4.91 5.53
C LYS A 141 12.55 -5.82 4.32
N TRP A 142 11.33 -5.77 3.79
CA TRP A 142 10.85 -6.73 2.78
C TRP A 142 10.03 -6.07 1.64
N PRO A 143 10.59 -5.09 0.90
CA PRO A 143 9.84 -4.29 -0.07
C PRO A 143 9.24 -5.15 -1.20
N ASN A 144 9.99 -6.13 -1.71
CA ASN A 144 9.53 -6.97 -2.81
C ASN A 144 8.35 -7.87 -2.39
N ARG A 145 8.41 -8.43 -1.17
CA ARG A 145 7.31 -9.24 -0.63
C ARG A 145 6.06 -8.38 -0.43
N MET A 146 6.24 -7.18 0.12
CA MET A 146 5.13 -6.25 0.31
C MET A 146 4.47 -5.85 -1.01
N LEU A 147 5.25 -5.54 -2.04
CA LEU A 147 4.70 -5.20 -3.36
C LEU A 147 3.93 -6.37 -3.98
N ARG A 148 4.46 -7.59 -3.88
CA ARG A 148 3.74 -8.80 -4.35
C ARG A 148 2.40 -8.99 -3.64
N HIS A 149 2.34 -8.73 -2.33
CA HIS A 149 1.08 -8.75 -1.59
C HIS A 149 0.07 -7.73 -2.14
N LYS A 150 0.51 -6.50 -2.48
CA LYS A 150 -0.38 -5.50 -3.08
C LYS A 150 -0.96 -5.95 -4.41
N ALA A 151 -0.11 -6.46 -5.29
CA ALA A 151 -0.53 -6.94 -6.60
C ALA A 151 -1.58 -8.06 -6.46
N ALA A 152 -1.36 -9.01 -5.55
CA ALA A 152 -2.31 -10.08 -5.27
C ALA A 152 -3.66 -9.56 -4.76
N ILE A 153 -3.65 -8.63 -3.80
CA ILE A 153 -4.86 -8.07 -3.20
C ILE A 153 -5.68 -7.31 -4.24
N GLN A 154 -5.04 -6.44 -5.03
CA GLN A 154 -5.74 -5.65 -6.05
C GLN A 154 -6.28 -6.54 -7.18
N ALA A 155 -5.49 -7.49 -7.68
CA ALA A 155 -5.97 -8.47 -8.65
C ALA A 155 -7.18 -9.26 -8.12
N ALA A 156 -7.15 -9.68 -6.85
CA ALA A 156 -8.25 -10.41 -6.22
C ALA A 156 -9.53 -9.57 -6.12
N ARG A 157 -9.43 -8.28 -5.82
CA ARG A 157 -10.58 -7.36 -5.79
C ARG A 157 -11.29 -7.31 -7.14
N TYR A 158 -10.55 -7.13 -8.23
CA TYR A 158 -11.14 -7.12 -9.58
C TYR A 158 -11.60 -8.51 -10.03
N ALA A 159 -10.86 -9.56 -9.67
CA ALA A 159 -11.18 -10.92 -10.06
C ALA A 159 -12.49 -11.39 -9.41
N PHE A 160 -12.70 -11.13 -8.11
CA PHE A 160 -13.78 -11.72 -7.32
C PHE A 160 -14.83 -10.73 -6.81
N GLY A 161 -14.60 -9.42 -6.93
CA GLY A 161 -15.56 -8.38 -6.54
C GLY A 161 -15.66 -8.17 -5.03
N PHE A 162 -14.58 -8.43 -4.28
CA PHE A 162 -14.56 -8.18 -2.84
C PHE A 162 -14.69 -6.68 -2.52
N SER A 163 -15.62 -6.33 -1.63
CA SER A 163 -15.95 -4.94 -1.26
C SER A 163 -16.13 -4.76 0.25
N GLY A 164 -15.98 -3.53 0.76
CA GLY A 164 -16.17 -3.26 2.19
C GLY A 164 -15.10 -3.83 3.13
N ILE A 165 -13.99 -4.32 2.57
CA ILE A 165 -12.78 -4.72 3.29
C ILE A 165 -11.58 -3.95 2.77
N MET A 166 -10.64 -3.66 3.65
CA MET A 166 -9.45 -2.84 3.37
C MET A 166 -8.19 -3.61 3.78
N GLU A 167 -7.08 -3.36 3.13
CA GLU A 167 -5.78 -3.88 3.57
C GLU A 167 -5.05 -2.83 4.44
N PRO A 168 -4.12 -3.22 5.33
CA PRO A 168 -3.53 -2.31 6.31
C PRO A 168 -2.94 -1.02 5.73
N ASP A 169 -2.21 -1.10 4.61
CA ASP A 169 -1.58 0.09 4.05
C ASP A 169 -2.60 1.01 3.37
N GLU A 170 -3.70 0.47 2.82
CA GLU A 170 -4.79 1.26 2.25
C GLU A 170 -5.46 2.11 3.34
N TYR A 171 -5.70 1.54 4.52
CA TYR A 171 -6.26 2.25 5.65
C TYR A 171 -5.35 3.35 6.17
N ASP A 172 -4.06 3.03 6.34
CA ASP A 172 -3.10 4.01 6.82
C ASP A 172 -2.86 5.13 5.79
N ARG A 173 -3.01 4.88 4.49
CA ARG A 173 -2.97 5.96 3.48
C ARG A 173 -4.19 6.88 3.60
N MET A 174 -5.37 6.32 3.84
CA MET A 174 -6.60 7.13 3.89
C MET A 174 -6.62 8.11 5.07
N LYS A 175 -5.90 7.80 6.15
CA LYS A 175 -5.66 8.75 7.25
C LYS A 175 -4.88 9.98 6.81
N ASP A 176 -3.89 9.81 5.93
CA ASP A 176 -2.97 10.87 5.52
C ASP A 176 -3.63 11.88 4.56
N VAL A 177 -4.61 11.44 3.75
CA VAL A 177 -5.27 12.29 2.73
C VAL A 177 -6.55 12.96 3.23
N SER A 178 -7.04 12.57 4.40
CA SER A 178 -8.32 13.06 4.88
C SER A 178 -8.14 14.37 5.67
N PRO A 179 -8.80 15.49 5.29
CA PRO A 179 -8.66 16.74 6.03
C PRO A 179 -9.10 16.55 7.48
N PRO A 180 -8.44 17.21 8.45
CA PRO A 180 -8.84 17.13 9.85
C PRO A 180 -10.30 17.57 9.95
N VAL A 181 -11.11 16.74 10.59
CA VAL A 181 -12.50 17.09 10.90
C VAL A 181 -12.44 18.38 11.71
N LYS A 182 -12.94 19.50 11.15
CA LYS A 182 -13.23 20.68 11.96
C LYS A 182 -14.23 20.22 13.01
N THR A 183 -13.77 20.11 14.26
CA THR A 183 -14.65 20.08 15.42
C THR A 183 -15.64 21.21 15.25
N VAL A 184 -16.91 20.86 15.13
CA VAL A 184 -18.00 21.84 15.17
C VAL A 184 -17.83 22.54 16.51
N ILE A 185 -17.46 23.81 16.47
CA ILE A 185 -17.35 24.66 17.66
C ILE A 185 -18.73 24.61 18.32
N ALA A 186 -18.77 24.15 19.57
CA ALA A 186 -19.99 24.14 20.35
C ALA A 186 -20.57 25.56 20.47
N ASP A 187 -21.89 25.64 20.54
CA ASP A 187 -22.68 26.84 20.78
C ASP A 187 -22.06 27.67 21.94
N PRO A 188 -21.78 28.99 21.78
CA PRO A 188 -21.10 29.82 22.78
C PRO A 188 -21.82 29.99 24.13
N LEU A 189 -22.91 29.26 24.38
CA LEU A 189 -23.81 29.41 25.53
C LEU A 189 -23.96 28.17 26.41
N SER A 190 -23.24 27.07 26.16
CA SER A 190 -23.27 25.90 27.05
C SER A 190 -22.18 25.96 28.13
N ASP A 191 -22.59 26.06 29.39
CA ASP A 191 -21.74 26.18 30.60
C ASP A 191 -21.20 24.83 31.14
N GLU A 192 -21.05 23.80 30.30
CA GLU A 192 -20.50 22.51 30.76
C GLU A 192 -18.97 22.45 30.60
N PRO A 193 -18.22 22.00 31.62
CA PRO A 193 -16.77 21.91 31.55
C PRO A 193 -16.32 20.81 30.57
N ILE A 194 -15.51 21.20 29.59
CA ILE A 194 -14.89 20.30 28.62
C ILE A 194 -13.87 19.43 29.35
N ALA A 195 -14.11 18.11 29.39
CA ALA A 195 -13.09 17.13 29.75
C ALA A 195 -12.04 17.06 28.64
N THR A 196 -10.80 17.41 28.96
CA THR A 196 -9.64 17.24 28.08
C THR A 196 -9.37 15.76 27.88
N ALA A 197 -9.67 15.22 26.69
CA ALA A 197 -9.18 13.94 26.26
C ALA A 197 -7.78 14.12 25.64
N GLU A 198 -6.77 13.51 26.27
CA GLU A 198 -5.41 13.46 25.74
C GLU A 198 -5.38 12.71 24.40
N THR A 199 -4.63 13.26 23.44
CA THR A 199 -4.32 12.60 22.18
C THR A 199 -3.26 11.55 22.46
N ALA A 200 -3.67 10.28 22.55
CA ALA A 200 -2.74 9.16 22.60
C ALA A 200 -2.10 8.97 21.22
N THR A 201 -0.85 9.42 21.06
CA THR A 201 0.04 8.91 20.01
C THR A 201 0.48 7.51 20.42
N VAL A 202 -0.05 6.48 19.77
CA VAL A 202 0.41 5.11 19.94
C VAL A 202 1.14 4.68 18.68
N ASP A 203 2.47 4.72 18.73
CA ASP A 203 3.34 3.99 17.82
C ASP A 203 3.12 2.48 18.05
N GLY A 204 2.58 1.80 17.04
CA GLY A 204 2.27 0.37 17.10
C GLY A 204 2.98 -0.37 15.98
N GLU A 205 4.23 -0.77 16.23
CA GLU A 205 4.98 -1.73 15.42
C GLU A 205 4.20 -3.06 15.37
N ILE A 206 3.77 -3.49 14.18
CA ILE A 206 3.18 -4.82 13.98
C ILE A 206 4.34 -5.79 13.74
N LEU A 207 4.66 -6.58 14.76
CA LEU A 207 5.56 -7.72 14.66
C LEU A 207 4.92 -8.79 13.77
N ASN A 208 5.35 -8.86 12.51
CA ASN A 208 5.23 -10.08 11.70
C ASN A 208 6.36 -11.01 12.10
N GLU A 209 6.13 -11.89 13.09
CA GLU A 209 7.03 -13.00 13.38
C GLU A 209 6.92 -14.04 12.26
N THR A 210 7.90 -14.07 11.34
CA THR A 210 8.19 -15.27 10.56
C THR A 210 9.23 -16.08 11.30
N THR A 211 8.82 -17.23 11.84
CA THR A 211 9.70 -18.22 12.44
C THR A 211 10.70 -18.72 11.38
N GLU A 212 12.00 -18.65 11.70
CA GLU A 212 13.10 -19.14 10.88
C GLU A 212 13.12 -20.68 10.89
N GLN A 213 13.06 -21.30 9.71
CA GLN A 213 13.56 -22.66 9.51
C GLN A 213 14.52 -22.65 8.32
N GLU A 214 15.80 -22.81 8.62
CA GLU A 214 16.86 -23.06 7.65
C GLU A 214 16.66 -24.41 6.96
N ILE A 215 16.79 -24.44 5.64
CA ILE A 215 16.96 -25.68 4.86
C ILE A 215 18.22 -25.52 3.99
N PRO A 216 19.17 -26.48 3.96
CA PRO A 216 20.50 -26.30 3.36
C PRO A 216 20.50 -26.41 1.83
N ALA A 217 21.55 -25.83 1.25
CA ALA A 217 21.87 -25.80 -0.17
C ALA A 217 22.40 -27.14 -0.75
N ASP A 218 22.37 -27.18 -2.09
CA ASP A 218 23.05 -28.06 -3.06
C ASP A 218 22.40 -29.39 -3.47
N THR A 219 21.96 -29.46 -4.74
CA THR A 219 22.60 -30.31 -5.77
C THR A 219 22.23 -29.80 -7.19
N PRO A 220 23.16 -29.82 -8.18
CA PRO A 220 22.93 -29.25 -9.51
C PRO A 220 22.29 -30.24 -10.48
N LEU A 221 21.49 -29.76 -11.44
CA LEU A 221 21.09 -30.53 -12.61
C LEU A 221 21.65 -29.92 -13.90
N SER A 222 22.21 -30.83 -14.69
CA SER A 222 22.88 -30.71 -15.97
C SER A 222 21.95 -30.44 -17.14
N ASP A 223 22.41 -29.55 -18.02
CA ASP A 223 22.53 -29.65 -19.49
C ASP A 223 21.65 -30.65 -20.26
N ALA A 224 20.85 -30.12 -21.22
CA ALA A 224 20.82 -30.53 -22.64
C ALA A 224 19.62 -29.88 -23.37
N GLY A 225 19.87 -29.32 -24.57
CA GLY A 225 18.88 -29.40 -25.67
C GLY A 225 18.55 -28.10 -26.40
N THR A 226 19.24 -27.89 -27.51
CA THR A 226 19.21 -26.76 -28.46
C THR A 226 18.00 -26.76 -29.43
N GLU A 227 17.69 -25.56 -29.95
CA GLU A 227 17.35 -25.20 -31.35
C GLU A 227 15.90 -25.01 -31.86
N GLY A 228 15.73 -23.88 -32.58
CA GLY A 228 14.63 -23.54 -33.51
C GLY A 228 13.70 -22.42 -32.98
N GLY A 229 13.61 -21.20 -33.51
CA GLY A 229 13.83 -20.72 -34.87
C GLY A 229 12.49 -20.26 -35.49
N GLU A 230 12.40 -18.94 -35.75
CA GLU A 230 11.56 -18.29 -36.78
C GLU A 230 10.27 -17.52 -36.41
N GLN A 231 10.42 -16.18 -36.57
CA GLN A 231 9.63 -15.24 -37.40
C GLN A 231 8.23 -14.76 -36.95
N SER A 232 8.16 -13.42 -36.81
CA SER A 232 6.95 -12.58 -36.88
C SER A 232 6.23 -12.70 -38.24
N PRO A 233 4.98 -12.24 -38.29
CA PRO A 233 4.71 -11.07 -39.13
C PRO A 233 3.89 -9.97 -38.44
N SER A 234 4.05 -8.76 -39.00
CA SER A 234 3.57 -7.47 -38.54
C SER A 234 2.22 -7.05 -39.15
N ALA A 235 1.68 -5.94 -38.61
CA ALA A 235 0.58 -5.05 -39.03
C ALA A 235 -0.86 -5.50 -38.65
N THR A 236 -1.65 -4.70 -37.93
CA THR A 236 -2.06 -3.34 -38.31
C THR A 236 -2.46 -2.50 -37.09
N THR A 237 -2.07 -1.23 -37.15
CA THR A 237 -2.29 -0.12 -36.21
C THR A 237 -3.76 0.21 -35.94
N LEU A 238 -4.11 0.34 -34.66
CA LEU A 238 -5.17 1.25 -34.19
C LEU A 238 -4.54 2.16 -33.14
N ASP A 239 -4.34 3.39 -33.55
CA ASP A 239 -3.84 4.52 -32.78
C ASP A 239 -4.84 4.84 -31.66
N ASN A 240 -4.40 4.67 -30.42
CA ASN A 240 -5.00 5.32 -29.26
C ASN A 240 -3.83 5.82 -28.41
N SER A 241 -3.37 7.02 -28.74
CA SER A 241 -2.30 7.73 -28.06
C SER A 241 -2.51 7.73 -26.54
N SER A 242 -1.80 6.84 -25.84
CA SER A 242 -1.39 7.09 -24.46
C SER A 242 -0.44 8.27 -24.52
N VAL A 243 -0.82 9.39 -23.92
CA VAL A 243 0.11 10.51 -23.69
C VAL A 243 1.27 9.93 -22.89
N ILE A 244 2.43 9.76 -23.53
CA ILE A 244 3.66 9.44 -22.83
C ILE A 244 4.00 10.69 -22.03
N ASP A 245 3.98 10.61 -20.70
CA ASP A 245 4.42 11.70 -19.84
C ASP A 245 5.90 11.99 -20.11
N HIS A 246 6.16 13.01 -20.92
CA HIS A 246 7.48 13.48 -21.30
C HIS A 246 7.72 14.85 -20.68
N LEU A 247 8.97 15.11 -20.26
CA LEU A 247 9.35 16.43 -19.78
C LEU A 247 9.31 17.41 -20.97
N THR A 248 8.50 18.45 -20.85
CA THR A 248 8.51 19.56 -21.80
C THR A 248 9.79 20.37 -21.66
N ASP A 249 10.15 21.17 -22.66
CA ASP A 249 11.32 22.06 -22.55
C ASP A 249 11.18 23.06 -21.39
N GLN A 250 9.94 23.46 -21.07
CA GLN A 250 9.63 24.31 -19.92
C GLN A 250 9.85 23.58 -18.57
N ASP A 251 9.53 22.28 -18.50
CA ASP A 251 9.81 21.46 -17.33
C ASP A 251 11.32 21.30 -17.12
N LYS A 252 12.07 21.03 -18.20
CA LYS A 252 13.54 20.92 -18.15
C LYS A 252 14.20 22.21 -17.67
N ALA A 253 13.76 23.37 -18.17
CA ALA A 253 14.24 24.67 -17.73
C ALA A 253 13.93 24.94 -16.24
N SER A 254 12.75 24.55 -15.78
CA SER A 254 12.34 24.73 -14.38
C SER A 254 13.10 23.77 -13.45
N LEU A 255 13.31 22.52 -13.85
CA LEU A 255 14.10 21.55 -13.09
C LEU A 255 15.59 21.94 -13.04
N ARG A 256 16.14 22.54 -14.11
CA ARG A 256 17.50 23.12 -14.10
C ARG A 256 17.65 24.21 -13.04
N GLU A 257 16.67 25.11 -12.92
CA GLU A 257 16.66 26.15 -11.89
C GLU A 257 16.57 25.54 -10.48
N LEU A 258 15.72 24.53 -10.29
CA LEU A 258 15.64 23.78 -9.03
C LEU A 258 17.00 23.16 -8.66
N ILE A 259 17.67 22.47 -9.60
CA ILE A 259 18.97 21.84 -9.37
C ILE A 259 20.02 22.88 -8.96
N THR A 260 20.06 24.02 -9.64
CA THR A 260 20.97 25.13 -9.30
C THR A 260 20.75 25.63 -7.87
N ARG A 261 19.49 25.79 -7.45
CA ARG A 261 19.15 26.22 -6.08
C ARG A 261 19.51 25.18 -5.03
N LEU A 262 19.24 23.91 -5.28
CA LEU A 262 19.54 22.84 -4.34
C LEU A 262 21.06 22.66 -4.20
N LYS A 263 21.82 22.78 -5.29
CA LYS A 263 23.30 22.82 -5.27
C LYS A 263 23.82 23.95 -4.37
N ALA A 264 23.26 25.15 -4.49
CA ALA A 264 23.66 26.29 -3.65
C ALA A 264 23.23 26.14 -2.18
N ALA A 265 22.20 25.33 -1.91
CA ALA A 265 21.66 25.09 -0.58
C ALA A 265 22.33 23.92 0.17
N VAL A 266 23.29 23.21 -0.45
CA VAL A 266 24.03 22.14 0.20
C VAL A 266 24.85 22.71 1.37
N GLY A 267 24.57 22.21 2.57
CA GLY A 267 25.28 22.49 3.81
C GLY A 267 25.02 21.37 4.83
N ASP A 268 25.26 21.65 6.11
CA ASP A 268 25.18 20.62 7.17
C ASP A 268 23.74 20.21 7.56
N ASP A 269 22.72 21.00 7.19
CA ASP A 269 21.32 20.75 7.55
C ASP A 269 20.47 20.31 6.33
N PRO A 270 20.06 19.03 6.26
CA PRO A 270 19.19 18.52 5.21
C PRO A 270 17.80 19.17 5.14
N ALA A 271 17.34 19.84 6.21
CA ALA A 271 16.07 20.54 6.22
C ALA A 271 16.06 21.71 5.23
N VAL A 272 17.21 22.37 5.02
CA VAL A 272 17.39 23.49 4.09
C VAL A 272 17.08 23.07 2.65
N ILE A 273 17.45 21.85 2.27
CA ILE A 273 17.13 21.29 0.94
C ILE A 273 15.62 21.12 0.77
N GLY A 274 14.93 20.63 1.81
CA GLY A 274 13.46 20.50 1.80
C GLY A 274 12.75 21.85 1.69
N MET A 275 13.21 22.84 2.46
CA MET A 275 12.67 24.20 2.43
C MET A 275 12.91 24.87 1.07
N THR A 276 14.10 24.68 0.48
CA THR A 276 14.44 25.21 -0.84
C THR A 276 13.56 24.63 -1.95
N CYS A 277 13.32 23.32 -1.92
CA CYS A 277 12.41 22.66 -2.88
C CYS A 277 10.96 23.13 -2.71
N ASN A 278 10.46 23.19 -1.48
CA ASN A 278 9.09 23.66 -1.22
C ASN A 278 8.89 25.13 -1.62
N ALA A 279 9.88 25.99 -1.35
CA ALA A 279 9.85 27.39 -1.76
C ALA A 279 9.88 27.55 -3.28
N PHE A 280 10.62 26.69 -3.99
CA PHE A 280 10.61 26.62 -5.45
C PHE A 280 9.22 26.25 -5.97
N LEU A 281 8.61 25.17 -5.46
CA LEU A 281 7.29 24.71 -5.90
C LEU A 281 6.17 25.73 -5.58
N ALA A 282 6.27 26.42 -4.45
CA ALA A 282 5.34 27.49 -4.07
C ALA A 282 5.56 28.81 -4.85
N GLY A 283 6.74 29.00 -5.45
CA GLY A 283 7.16 30.22 -6.15
C GLY A 283 6.56 30.42 -7.55
N GLY A 284 5.66 29.54 -8.00
CA GLY A 284 4.97 29.68 -9.28
C GLY A 284 5.79 29.25 -10.51
N TYR A 285 6.79 28.38 -10.33
CA TYR A 285 7.47 27.74 -11.46
C TYR A 285 6.52 26.74 -12.12
N PRO A 286 6.16 26.92 -13.40
CA PRO A 286 5.24 26.02 -14.07
C PRO A 286 5.92 24.67 -14.29
N LEU A 287 5.47 23.66 -13.55
CA LEU A 287 5.82 22.26 -13.76
C LEU A 287 4.57 21.47 -14.12
N SER A 288 4.70 20.57 -15.09
CA SER A 288 3.73 19.51 -15.29
C SER A 288 3.62 18.62 -14.04
N GLU A 289 2.51 17.90 -13.91
CA GLU A 289 2.32 16.94 -12.81
C GLU A 289 3.45 15.90 -12.76
N TYR A 290 3.89 15.44 -13.94
CA TYR A 290 5.04 14.55 -14.10
C TYR A 290 6.35 15.19 -13.62
N ALA A 291 6.63 16.44 -13.98
CA ALA A 291 7.87 17.12 -13.57
C ALA A 291 7.89 17.48 -12.07
N ASN A 292 6.72 17.71 -11.46
CA ASN A 292 6.58 17.93 -10.03
C ASN A 292 7.00 16.68 -9.22
N GLN A 293 6.59 15.49 -9.67
CA GLN A 293 7.02 14.23 -9.06
C GLN A 293 8.55 14.04 -9.13
N LYS A 294 9.19 14.46 -10.24
CA LYS A 294 10.65 14.41 -10.40
C LYS A 294 11.41 15.39 -9.48
N ALA A 295 10.85 16.57 -9.21
CA ALA A 295 11.45 17.57 -8.32
C ALA A 295 11.71 17.03 -6.90
N GLY A 296 10.78 16.21 -6.39
CA GLY A 296 10.94 15.52 -5.09
C GLY A 296 12.12 14.56 -5.07
N THR A 297 12.29 13.76 -6.13
CA THR A 297 13.42 12.83 -6.26
C THR A 297 14.75 13.56 -6.34
N ILE A 298 14.82 14.64 -7.13
CA ILE A 298 16.01 15.50 -7.21
C ILE A 298 16.40 16.03 -5.82
N ALA A 299 15.44 16.54 -5.04
CA ALA A 299 15.71 17.04 -3.69
C ALA A 299 16.21 15.96 -2.73
N MET A 300 15.82 14.69 -2.90
CA MET A 300 16.34 13.58 -2.06
C MET A 300 17.83 13.34 -2.28
N HIS A 301 18.32 13.44 -3.52
CA HIS A 301 19.75 13.29 -3.80
C HIS A 301 20.58 14.39 -3.11
N PHE A 302 20.13 15.64 -3.15
CA PHE A 302 20.82 16.73 -2.43
C PHE A 302 20.72 16.62 -0.90
N LYS A 303 19.65 16.01 -0.35
CA LYS A 303 19.58 15.68 1.08
C LYS A 303 20.60 14.61 1.47
N ALA A 304 20.87 13.62 0.62
CA ALA A 304 21.90 12.61 0.86
C ALA A 304 23.31 13.24 0.91
N VAL A 305 23.55 14.28 0.11
CA VAL A 305 24.79 15.06 0.17
C VAL A 305 24.96 15.76 1.52
N CYS A 306 23.92 16.42 2.04
CA CYS A 306 23.95 17.03 3.38
C CYS A 306 24.24 16.02 4.50
N LYS A 307 23.87 14.74 4.30
CA LYS A 307 24.12 13.65 5.25
C LYS A 307 25.46 12.95 5.06
N GLN A 308 26.29 13.40 4.11
CA GLN A 308 27.56 12.76 3.74
C GLN A 308 27.37 11.33 3.22
N GLU A 309 26.20 11.00 2.69
CA GLU A 309 25.85 9.70 2.09
C GLU A 309 26.15 9.66 0.58
N MET A 310 26.39 10.83 -0.03
CA MET A 310 26.59 11.00 -1.48
C MET A 310 27.47 12.21 -1.76
N GLU A 311 28.34 12.14 -2.76
CA GLU A 311 29.13 13.29 -3.22
C GLU A 311 28.27 14.27 -4.02
N VAL A 312 28.60 15.57 -3.95
CA VAL A 312 27.87 16.64 -4.67
C VAL A 312 27.84 16.36 -6.18
N ALA A 313 28.93 15.85 -6.75
CA ALA A 313 29.04 15.55 -8.17
C ALA A 313 28.07 14.44 -8.61
N ASP A 314 27.91 13.40 -7.78
CA ASP A 314 26.98 12.30 -8.06
C ASP A 314 25.53 12.76 -7.95
N ALA A 315 25.21 13.59 -6.97
CA ALA A 315 23.88 14.18 -6.84
C ALA A 315 23.52 15.06 -8.05
N ILE A 316 24.46 15.86 -8.57
CA ILE A 316 24.27 16.67 -9.78
C ILE A 316 24.00 15.78 -10.99
N LYS A 317 24.81 14.73 -11.18
CA LYS A 317 24.66 13.78 -12.28
C LYS A 317 23.31 13.06 -12.27
N HIS A 318 22.91 12.55 -11.10
CA HIS A 318 21.60 11.91 -10.93
C HIS A 318 20.45 12.89 -11.18
N ALA A 319 20.57 14.12 -10.68
CA ALA A 319 19.55 15.14 -10.88
C ALA A 319 19.41 15.57 -12.34
N CYS A 320 20.51 15.74 -13.08
CA CYS A 320 20.50 16.07 -14.50
C CYS A 320 19.92 14.93 -15.34
N GLY A 321 20.22 13.68 -15.01
CA GLY A 321 19.61 12.50 -15.63
C GLY A 321 18.09 12.45 -15.43
N ILE A 322 17.60 12.76 -14.23
CA ILE A 322 16.17 12.84 -13.93
C ILE A 322 15.50 13.99 -14.71
N ALA A 323 16.17 15.14 -14.80
CA ALA A 323 15.67 16.32 -15.50
C ALA A 323 15.86 16.26 -17.04
N GLN A 324 16.55 15.23 -17.56
CA GLN A 324 16.90 15.09 -18.98
C GLN A 324 17.60 16.34 -19.56
N ILE A 325 18.53 16.90 -18.79
CA ILE A 325 19.37 18.05 -19.16
C ILE A 325 20.86 17.68 -19.10
N ASP A 326 21.71 18.45 -19.77
CA ASP A 326 23.15 18.22 -19.73
C ASP A 326 23.76 18.73 -18.41
N GLU A 327 24.71 18.01 -17.82
CA GLU A 327 25.31 18.39 -16.54
C GLU A 327 26.06 19.75 -16.62
N THR A 328 26.58 20.11 -17.80
CA THR A 328 27.25 21.40 -18.02
C THR A 328 26.31 22.60 -17.83
N GLU A 329 25.00 22.38 -17.90
CA GLU A 329 23.98 23.41 -17.72
C GLU A 329 23.85 23.89 -16.27
N VAL A 330 24.31 23.10 -15.30
CA VAL A 330 24.23 23.39 -13.85
C VAL A 330 25.62 23.45 -13.18
N MET A 331 26.69 23.24 -13.95
CA MET A 331 28.08 23.26 -13.47
C MET A 331 28.75 24.65 -13.47
N LEU A 332 28.05 25.70 -13.89
CA LEU A 332 28.54 27.08 -13.78
C LEU A 332 28.34 27.69 -12.39
#